data_AF-A0A821PCG9-F1
#
_entry.id   AF-A0A821PCG9-F1
#
_cell.length_a   1.000
_cell.length_b   1.000
_cell.length_c   1.000
_cell.angle_alpha   90.00
_cell.angle_beta   90.00
_cell.angle_gamma   90.00
#
_symmetry.space_group_name_H-M   'P 1'
#
loop_
_entity.id
_entity.type
_entity.pdbx_description
1 polymer ?
#
loop_
_entity_poly.entity_id
_entity_poly.type
_entity_poly.pdbx_seq_one_letter_code
_entity_poly.pdbx_strand_id
1 'polypeptide(L)'
;MGKGGHNTHIEKNKDQQSDLTSLSTPPHRLPTLSDIKLKLPSHCFRPTVRQSMSYVAKDIIYVTLTFIIMYQIHTLFKYGFLFFPIYWCIQGTLYTSLFVLGHDCGHGSFSSYQLLNDIMGTLLHTWILAPYYTWK
;
A
#
# COMPACT_ATOMS: atom_id res chain seq x y z
N MET A 1 -46.03 -24.87 -60.75
CA MET A 1 -45.11 -25.45 -59.75
C MET A 1 -44.45 -24.34 -58.94
N GLY A 2 -44.64 -24.36 -57.61
CA GLY A 2 -43.70 -23.86 -56.61
C GLY A 2 -43.62 -22.34 -56.40
N LYS A 3 -44.20 -21.86 -55.29
CA LYS A 3 -43.62 -20.80 -54.42
C LYS A 3 -44.44 -20.69 -53.13
N GLY A 4 -43.80 -21.03 -52.02
CA GLY A 4 -44.36 -20.91 -50.66
C GLY A 4 -43.28 -21.22 -49.63
N GLY A 5 -42.17 -20.48 -49.67
CA GLY A 5 -41.08 -20.57 -48.70
C GLY A 5 -41.35 -19.62 -47.53
N HIS A 6 -41.55 -20.21 -46.36
CA HIS A 6 -41.82 -19.55 -45.09
C HIS A 6 -40.51 -18.96 -44.53
N ASN A 7 -40.42 -17.64 -44.38
CA ASN A 7 -39.29 -16.99 -43.71
C ASN A 7 -39.63 -16.77 -42.23
N THR A 8 -39.18 -17.67 -41.37
CA THR A 8 -39.14 -17.45 -39.91
C THR A 8 -38.08 -16.39 -39.60
N HIS A 9 -38.51 -15.16 -39.31
CA HIS A 9 -37.65 -14.16 -38.69
C HIS A 9 -37.41 -14.57 -37.24
N ILE A 10 -36.17 -14.95 -36.92
CA ILE A 10 -35.70 -15.03 -35.53
C ILE A 10 -35.55 -13.59 -35.04
N GLU A 11 -36.57 -13.11 -34.34
CA GLU A 11 -36.54 -11.83 -33.66
C GLU A 11 -35.66 -11.97 -32.42
N LYS A 12 -34.37 -11.61 -32.54
CA LYS A 12 -33.49 -11.49 -31.37
C LYS A 12 -34.02 -10.35 -30.50
N ASN A 13 -34.58 -10.75 -29.38
CA ASN A 13 -35.30 -9.95 -28.39
C ASN A 13 -34.45 -8.73 -27.94
N LYS A 14 -34.82 -7.53 -28.42
CA LYS A 14 -34.15 -6.25 -28.08
C LYS A 14 -34.20 -5.96 -26.58
N ASP A 15 -35.20 -6.51 -25.90
CA ASP A 15 -35.47 -6.27 -24.49
C ASP A 15 -34.39 -6.88 -23.58
N GLN A 16 -33.79 -8.01 -24.00
CA GLN A 16 -32.72 -8.65 -23.24
C GLN A 16 -31.37 -7.91 -23.39
N GLN A 17 -31.16 -7.22 -24.52
CA GLN A 17 -29.98 -6.38 -24.75
C GLN A 17 -30.05 -5.08 -23.92
N SER A 18 -31.23 -4.47 -23.78
CA SER A 18 -31.39 -3.24 -22.99
C SER A 18 -31.18 -3.46 -21.48
N ASP A 19 -31.60 -4.61 -20.95
CA ASP A 19 -31.45 -4.92 -19.52
C ASP A 19 -30.00 -5.24 -19.12
N LEU A 20 -29.21 -5.87 -20.00
CA LEU A 20 -27.77 -6.05 -19.76
C LEU A 20 -27.00 -4.72 -19.81
N THR A 21 -27.51 -3.74 -20.57
CA THR A 21 -26.88 -2.42 -20.71
C THR A 21 -27.24 -1.50 -19.53
N SER A 22 -28.46 -1.63 -18.99
CA SER A 22 -28.92 -0.87 -17.82
C SER A 22 -28.23 -1.30 -16.52
N LEU A 23 -27.89 -2.58 -16.38
CA LEU A 23 -27.13 -3.11 -15.24
C LEU A 23 -25.62 -2.79 -15.28
N SER A 24 -25.08 -2.43 -16.45
CA SER A 24 -23.66 -2.12 -16.63
C SER A 24 -23.30 -0.66 -16.32
N THR A 25 -24.29 0.21 -16.16
CA THR A 25 -24.05 1.64 -15.93
C THR A 25 -24.20 1.93 -14.44
N PRO A 26 -23.12 2.27 -13.71
CA PRO A 26 -23.24 2.58 -12.30
C PRO A 26 -24.25 3.74 -12.10
N PRO A 27 -25.17 3.65 -11.13
CA PRO A 27 -26.30 4.57 -10.97
C PRO A 27 -25.89 6.01 -10.61
N HIS A 28 -24.60 6.25 -10.38
CA HIS A 28 -24.01 7.56 -10.10
C HIS A 28 -22.66 7.67 -10.79
N ARG A 29 -22.37 8.83 -11.41
CA ARG A 29 -21.05 9.11 -11.99
C ARG A 29 -20.02 9.05 -10.86
N LEU A 30 -19.14 8.05 -10.88
CA LEU A 30 -18.08 7.94 -9.89
C LEU A 30 -17.21 9.20 -9.93
N PRO A 31 -16.86 9.79 -8.78
CA PRO A 31 -16.02 10.98 -8.75
C PRO A 31 -14.66 10.67 -9.38
N THR A 32 -14.16 11.59 -10.19
CA THR A 32 -12.80 11.45 -10.75
C THR A 32 -11.77 11.75 -9.66
N LEU A 33 -10.54 11.25 -9.82
CA LEU A 33 -9.44 11.54 -8.89
C LEU A 33 -9.21 13.06 -8.73
N SER A 34 -9.46 13.83 -9.79
CA SER A 34 -9.38 15.29 -9.80
C SER A 34 -10.44 15.92 -8.89
N ASP A 35 -11.69 15.42 -8.96
CA ASP A 35 -12.80 15.91 -8.12
C ASP A 35 -12.54 15.65 -6.63
N ILE A 36 -11.87 14.54 -6.31
CA ILE A 36 -11.47 14.20 -4.93
C ILE A 36 -10.33 15.11 -4.47
N LYS A 37 -9.29 15.29 -5.29
CA LYS A 37 -8.13 16.16 -4.96
C LYS A 37 -8.55 17.62 -4.73
N LEU A 38 -9.52 18.13 -5.48
CA LEU A 38 -10.06 19.48 -5.32
C LEU A 38 -10.73 19.73 -3.96
N LYS A 39 -11.28 18.67 -3.34
CA LYS A 39 -11.93 18.77 -2.02
C LYS A 39 -10.94 18.65 -0.86
N LEU A 40 -9.73 18.16 -1.09
CA LEU A 40 -8.72 17.97 -0.06
C LEU A 40 -7.92 19.27 0.19
N PRO A 41 -7.66 19.64 1.45
CA PRO A 41 -6.79 20.78 1.75
C PRO A 41 -5.39 20.65 1.15
N SER A 42 -4.82 21.79 0.72
CA SER A 42 -3.48 21.82 0.09
C SER A 42 -2.34 21.33 0.98
N HIS A 43 -2.49 21.42 2.31
CA HIS A 43 -1.50 20.92 3.26
C HIS A 43 -1.41 19.39 3.27
N CYS A 44 -2.44 18.66 2.84
CA CYS A 44 -2.42 17.20 2.73
C CYS A 44 -1.45 16.69 1.65
N PHE A 45 -1.07 17.56 0.70
CA PHE A 45 -0.16 17.25 -0.39
C PHE A 45 1.27 17.75 -0.14
N ARG A 46 1.56 18.28 1.06
CA ARG A 46 2.86 18.82 1.42
C ARG A 46 3.53 17.96 2.49
N PRO A 47 4.46 17.08 2.12
CA PRO A 47 5.19 16.29 3.10
C PRO A 47 6.07 17.20 3.97
N THR A 48 6.08 16.94 5.28
CA THR A 48 6.91 17.69 6.23
C THR A 48 8.07 16.81 6.68
N VAL A 49 9.30 17.17 6.30
CA VAL A 49 10.52 16.41 6.61
C VAL A 49 10.62 16.04 8.10
N ARG A 50 10.27 16.97 8.99
CA ARG A 50 10.30 16.74 10.44
C ARG A 50 9.38 15.59 10.87
N GLN A 51 8.19 15.51 10.30
CA GLN A 51 7.24 14.46 10.62
C GLN A 51 7.76 13.12 10.08
N SER A 52 8.20 13.08 8.83
CA SER A 52 8.77 11.88 8.20
C SER A 52 9.96 11.34 8.97
N MET A 53 10.92 12.20 9.35
CA MET A 53 12.07 11.81 10.17
C MET A 53 11.69 11.38 11.59
N SER A 54 10.61 11.94 12.16
CA SER A 54 10.12 11.48 13.47
C SER A 54 9.58 10.05 13.41
N TYR A 55 8.99 9.64 12.29
CA TYR A 55 8.57 8.24 12.08
C TYR A 55 9.78 7.32 11.95
N VAL A 56 10.81 7.72 11.18
CA VAL A 56 12.08 6.97 11.11
C VAL A 56 12.66 6.74 12.51
N ALA A 57 12.76 7.80 13.31
CA ALA A 57 13.33 7.71 14.66
C ALA A 57 12.50 6.80 15.57
N LYS A 58 11.16 6.90 15.53
CA LYS A 58 10.25 6.03 16.29
C LYS A 58 10.44 4.57 15.91
N ASP A 59 10.49 4.26 14.62
CA ASP A 59 10.65 2.88 14.15
C ASP A 59 11.99 2.29 14.59
N ILE A 60 13.09 3.05 14.49
CA ILE A 60 14.41 2.62 14.99
C ILE A 60 14.38 2.38 16.50
N ILE A 61 13.73 3.27 17.27
CA ILE A 61 13.58 3.12 18.72
C ILE A 61 12.81 1.84 19.04
N TYR A 62 11.68 1.61 18.37
CA TYR A 62 10.86 0.42 18.62
C TYR A 62 11.61 -0.86 18.26
N VAL A 63 12.25 -0.92 17.08
CA VAL A 63 13.07 -2.06 16.63
C VAL A 63 14.19 -2.38 17.62
N THR A 64 14.85 -1.36 18.15
CA THR A 64 15.95 -1.52 19.11
C THR A 64 15.43 -1.94 20.48
N LEU A 65 14.32 -1.35 20.93
CA LEU A 65 13.71 -1.65 22.22
C LEU A 65 13.20 -3.09 22.28
N THR A 66 12.48 -3.55 21.26
CA THR A 66 11.98 -4.93 21.19
C THR A 66 13.12 -5.94 21.11
N PHE A 67 14.20 -5.63 20.41
CA PHE A 67 15.41 -6.45 20.39
C PHE A 67 16.04 -6.56 21.79
N ILE A 68 16.23 -5.43 22.49
CA ILE A 68 16.80 -5.43 23.85
C ILE A 68 15.90 -6.21 24.81
N ILE A 69 14.58 -6.01 24.76
CA ILE A 69 13.62 -6.76 25.60
C ILE A 69 13.75 -8.26 25.35
N MET A 70 13.75 -8.68 24.08
CA MET A 70 13.88 -10.10 23.74
C MET A 70 15.23 -10.68 24.18
N TYR A 71 16.32 -9.92 24.02
CA TYR A 71 17.65 -10.31 24.49
C TYR A 71 17.69 -10.51 26.01
N GLN A 72 17.07 -9.62 26.77
CA GLN A 72 16.96 -9.75 28.24
C GLN A 72 16.11 -10.96 28.62
N ILE A 73 14.96 -11.18 27.97
CA ILE A 73 14.11 -12.36 28.22
C ILE A 73 14.89 -13.66 27.96
N HIS A 74 15.62 -13.73 26.85
CA HIS A 74 16.43 -14.90 26.51
C HIS A 74 17.54 -15.16 27.53
N THR A 75 18.16 -14.10 28.06
CA THR A 75 19.28 -14.20 29.01
C THR A 75 18.81 -14.53 30.43
N LEU A 76 17.71 -13.94 30.89
CA LEU A 76 17.23 -14.07 32.26
C LEU A 76 16.40 -15.35 32.50
N PHE A 77 15.68 -15.83 31.49
CA PHE A 77 14.78 -16.97 31.63
C PHE A 77 15.33 -18.20 30.91
N LYS A 78 15.46 -19.33 31.62
CA LYS A 78 15.93 -20.62 31.08
C LYS A 78 15.18 -21.07 29.82
N TYR A 79 13.90 -20.75 29.72
CA TYR A 79 13.04 -21.07 28.59
C TYR A 79 12.63 -19.84 27.76
N GLY A 80 13.42 -18.75 27.81
CA GLY A 80 13.13 -17.50 27.13
C GLY A 80 12.99 -17.63 25.60
N PHE A 81 13.59 -18.65 24.99
CA PHE A 81 13.42 -18.95 23.56
C PHE A 81 11.98 -19.24 23.15
N LEU A 82 11.09 -19.64 24.08
CA LEU A 82 9.67 -19.86 23.80
C LEU A 82 8.94 -18.58 23.35
N PHE A 83 9.49 -17.39 23.64
CA PHE A 83 8.93 -16.11 23.22
C PHE A 83 9.34 -15.69 21.80
N PHE A 84 10.25 -16.42 21.13
CA PHE A 84 10.71 -16.09 19.79
C PHE A 84 9.59 -15.97 18.75
N PRO A 85 8.56 -16.83 18.70
CA PRO A 85 7.48 -16.67 17.73
C PRO A 85 6.73 -15.34 17.88
N ILE A 86 6.46 -14.93 19.13
CA ILE A 86 5.81 -13.64 19.43
C ILE A 86 6.74 -12.49 19.02
N TYR A 87 8.01 -12.58 19.39
CA TYR A 87 9.02 -11.60 18.99
C TYR A 87 9.15 -11.47 17.48
N TRP A 88 9.15 -12.57 16.72
CA TRP A 88 9.22 -12.53 15.26
C TRP A 88 8.01 -11.83 14.65
N CYS A 89 6.80 -12.07 15.16
CA CYS A 89 5.61 -11.35 14.69
C CYS A 89 5.73 -9.84 14.94
N ILE A 90 6.16 -9.45 16.14
CA ILE A 90 6.32 -8.03 16.50
C ILE A 90 7.45 -7.39 15.68
N GLN A 91 8.64 -7.99 15.67
CA GLN A 91 9.83 -7.47 15.00
C GLN A 91 9.63 -7.42 13.48
N GLY A 92 9.01 -8.45 12.90
CA GLY A 92 8.65 -8.49 11.49
C GLY A 92 7.73 -7.34 11.11
N THR A 93 6.71 -7.06 11.93
CA THR A 93 5.80 -5.91 11.72
C THR A 93 6.56 -4.58 11.74
N LEU A 94 7.48 -4.39 12.69
CA LEU A 94 8.31 -3.18 12.77
C LEU A 94 9.23 -3.03 11.56
N TYR A 95 9.81 -4.12 11.05
CA TYR A 95 10.60 -4.08 9.81
C TYR A 95 9.74 -3.80 8.57
N THR A 96 8.48 -4.26 8.55
CA THR A 96 7.53 -3.87 7.51
C THR A 96 7.26 -2.36 7.54
N SER A 97 7.17 -1.74 8.72
CA SER A 97 7.06 -0.28 8.82
C SER A 97 8.25 0.45 8.19
N LEU A 98 9.49 -0.01 8.45
CA LEU A 98 10.69 0.54 7.81
C LEU A 98 10.70 0.34 6.29
N PHE A 99 10.20 -0.81 5.81
CA PHE A 99 10.02 -1.06 4.37
C PHE A 99 9.08 -0.04 3.73
N VAL A 100 7.90 0.17 4.34
CA VAL A 100 6.90 1.14 3.86
C VAL A 100 7.48 2.55 3.82
N LEU A 101 8.23 2.94 4.86
CA LEU A 101 8.83 4.26 4.92
C LEU A 101 9.91 4.48 3.84
N GLY A 102 10.70 3.45 3.54
CA GLY A 102 11.62 3.49 2.41
C GLY A 102 10.92 3.46 1.04
N HIS A 103 9.77 2.80 0.94
CA HIS A 103 8.94 2.80 -0.27
C HIS A 103 8.28 4.17 -0.52
N ASP A 104 7.86 4.86 0.55
CA ASP A 104 7.38 6.25 0.51
C ASP A 104 8.47 7.22 0.03
N CYS A 105 9.74 6.96 0.36
CA CYS A 105 10.86 7.69 -0.24
C CYS A 105 10.90 7.48 -1.77
N GLY A 106 10.68 6.24 -2.23
CA GLY A 106 10.66 5.90 -3.66
C GLY A 106 9.57 6.67 -4.42
N HIS A 107 8.37 6.75 -3.85
CA HIS A 107 7.25 7.51 -4.40
C HIS A 107 7.36 9.03 -4.23
N GLY A 108 8.34 9.52 -3.47
CA GLY A 108 8.50 10.95 -3.19
C GLY A 108 7.48 11.52 -2.21
N SER A 109 6.71 10.67 -1.51
CA SER A 109 5.77 11.09 -0.47
C SER A 109 6.47 11.38 0.86
N PHE A 110 7.70 10.88 1.06
CA PHE A 110 8.48 11.11 2.28
C PHE A 110 8.90 12.58 2.46
N SER A 111 9.37 13.24 1.40
CA SER A 111 9.74 14.64 1.42
C SER A 111 9.71 15.27 0.02
N SER A 112 9.66 16.61 -0.04
CA SER A 112 9.75 17.34 -1.31
C SER A 112 11.17 17.35 -1.91
N TYR A 113 12.17 16.81 -1.21
CA TYR A 113 13.57 16.80 -1.65
C TYR A 113 13.96 15.43 -2.17
N GLN A 114 14.13 15.30 -3.48
CA GLN A 114 14.42 14.01 -4.12
C GLN A 114 15.72 13.37 -3.60
N LEU A 115 16.77 14.17 -3.39
CA LEU A 115 18.05 13.67 -2.84
C LEU A 115 17.88 13.09 -1.43
N LEU A 116 17.08 13.74 -0.58
CA LEU A 116 16.82 13.24 0.77
C LEU A 116 16.07 11.91 0.72
N ASN A 117 15.09 11.80 -0.17
CA ASN A 117 14.35 10.56 -0.38
C ASN A 117 15.27 9.44 -0.86
N ASP A 118 16.15 9.70 -1.82
CA ASP A 118 17.05 8.66 -2.35
C ASP A 118 18.07 8.19 -1.30
N ILE A 119 18.60 9.09 -0.47
CA ILE A 119 19.48 8.73 0.66
C ILE A 119 18.73 7.92 1.70
N MET A 120 17.59 8.43 2.19
CA MET A 120 16.83 7.77 3.25
C MET A 120 16.23 6.45 2.80
N GLY A 121 15.66 6.41 1.58
CA GLY A 121 15.13 5.19 0.97
C GLY A 121 16.20 4.12 0.83
N THR A 122 17.39 4.48 0.32
CA THR A 122 18.53 3.55 0.23
C THR A 122 18.94 3.05 1.61
N LEU A 123 19.06 3.93 2.61
CA LEU A 123 19.46 3.56 3.98
C LEU A 123 18.46 2.59 4.63
N LEU A 124 17.17 2.94 4.58
CA LEU A 124 16.09 2.16 5.20
C LEU A 124 15.93 0.78 4.54
N HIS A 125 15.96 0.72 3.21
CA HIS A 125 15.86 -0.53 2.47
C HIS A 125 17.11 -1.39 2.60
N THR A 126 18.32 -0.81 2.66
CA THR A 126 19.56 -1.55 2.92
C THR A 126 19.51 -2.27 4.27
N TRP A 127 18.96 -1.62 5.30
CA TRP A 127 18.83 -2.20 6.64
C TRP A 127 18.02 -3.51 6.66
N ILE A 128 16.99 -3.59 5.82
CA ILE A 128 16.11 -4.76 5.70
C ILE A 128 16.45 -5.65 4.49
N LEU A 129 17.60 -5.43 3.86
CA LEU A 129 18.06 -6.15 2.67
C LEU A 129 17.10 -6.07 1.48
N ALA A 130 16.31 -5.00 1.40
CA ALA A 130 15.47 -4.69 0.25
C ALA A 130 16.25 -3.81 -0.75
N PRO A 131 16.15 -4.07 -2.06
CA PRO A 131 16.82 -3.24 -3.07
C PRO A 131 16.01 -1.97 -3.41
N TYR A 132 16.41 -0.81 -2.89
CA TYR A 132 15.66 0.46 -3.04
C TYR A 132 15.25 0.81 -4.48
N TYR A 133 16.19 0.80 -5.42
CA TYR A 133 15.93 1.25 -6.80
C TYR A 133 14.96 0.35 -7.58
N THR A 134 14.81 -0.92 -7.23
CA THR A 134 13.81 -1.80 -7.84
C THR A 134 12.42 -1.67 -7.22
N TRP A 135 12.34 -1.07 -6.03
CA TRP A 135 11.10 -0.84 -5.28
C TRP A 135 10.66 0.64 -5.27
N LYS A 136 11.42 1.51 -5.95
CA LYS A 136 11.11 2.91 -6.23
C LYS A 136 10.22 3.00 -7.48
#